data_AF-A0A0S3QVN3-F1
#
_entry.id   AF-A0A0S3QVN3-F1
#
_cell.length_a   1.000
_cell.length_b   1.000
_cell.length_c   1.000
_cell.angle_alpha   90.00
_cell.angle_beta   90.00
_cell.angle_gamma   90.00
#
_symmetry.space_group_name_H-M   'P 1'
#
loop_
_entity.id
_entity.type
_entity.pdbx_description
1 polymer ?
#
loop_
_entity_poly.entity_id
_entity_poly.type
_entity_poly.pdbx_seq_one_letter_code
_entity_poly.pdbx_strand_id
1 'polypeptide(L)' 'MVDEIICWCAGITRKEIEEAVKRGARTEKEVRDTLNKWERGKCKEKNPKGVCCSTDFAKAINEILQGNITEGFECG' A
#
# COMPACT_ATOMS: atom_id res chain seq x y z
N MET A 1 10.21 7.84 -15.24
CA MET A 1 9.10 7.64 -14.28
C MET A 1 9.69 6.91 -13.10
N VAL A 2 9.72 7.51 -11.92
CA VAL A 2 10.28 6.88 -10.71
C VAL A 2 9.10 6.35 -9.92
N ASP A 3 8.98 5.04 -9.83
CA ASP A 3 7.94 4.42 -9.02
C ASP A 3 8.23 4.69 -7.54
N GLU A 4 7.32 5.39 -6.87
CA GLU A 4 7.46 5.72 -5.45
C GLU A 4 7.46 4.42 -4.63
N ILE A 5 8.60 4.10 -4.00
CA ILE A 5 8.71 2.96 -3.08
C ILE A 5 8.03 3.36 -1.78
N ILE A 6 7.01 2.60 -1.38
CA ILE A 6 6.29 2.80 -0.13
C ILE A 6 6.87 1.91 0.98
N CYS A 7 7.17 0.65 0.66
CA CYS A 7 7.80 -0.29 1.59
C CYS A 7 9.17 -0.71 1.08
N TRP A 8 10.23 -0.19 1.69
CA TRP A 8 11.60 -0.62 1.40
C TRP A 8 11.92 -2.03 1.93
N CYS A 9 11.16 -2.54 2.91
CA CYS A 9 11.39 -3.89 3.41
C CYS A 9 11.15 -4.91 2.31
N ALA A 10 9.94 -4.93 1.75
CA ALA A 10 9.55 -5.87 0.71
C ALA A 10 9.69 -5.32 -0.72
N GLY A 11 10.18 -4.09 -0.87
CA GLY A 11 10.27 -3.40 -2.16
C GLY A 11 8.90 -3.24 -2.83
N ILE A 12 7.91 -2.74 -2.08
CA ILE A 12 6.56 -2.48 -2.61
C ILE A 12 6.47 -1.02 -3.05
N THR A 13 6.05 -0.81 -4.29
CA THR A 13 5.85 0.51 -4.90
C THR A 13 4.37 0.93 -4.88
N ARG A 14 4.10 2.23 -5.04
CA ARG A 14 2.73 2.77 -5.15
C ARG A 14 1.94 2.08 -6.27
N LYS A 15 2.55 1.83 -7.44
CA LYS A 15 1.90 1.10 -8.54
C LYS A 15 1.50 -0.32 -8.16
N GLU A 16 2.33 -1.03 -7.41
CA GLU A 16 1.97 -2.37 -6.95
C GLU A 16 0.80 -2.34 -5.96
N ILE A 17 0.72 -1.29 -5.12
CA ILE A 17 -0.45 -1.07 -4.26
C ILE A 17 -1.68 -0.79 -5.12
N GLU A 18 -1.59 0.08 -6.12
CA GLU A 18 -2.69 0.37 -7.06
C GLU A 18 -3.17 -0.89 -7.78
N GLU A 19 -2.27 -1.72 -8.30
CA GLU A 19 -2.61 -2.97 -8.97
C GLU A 19 -3.26 -3.97 -8.01
N ALA A 20 -2.81 -4.04 -6.76
CA ALA A 20 -3.45 -4.88 -5.75
C ALA A 20 -4.84 -4.36 -5.37
N VAL A 21 -5.00 -3.05 -5.22
CA VAL A 21 -6.31 -2.44 -4.92
C VAL A 21 -7.30 -2.64 -6.07
N LYS A 22 -6.85 -2.52 -7.34
CA LYS A 22 -7.68 -2.86 -8.52
C LYS A 22 -8.13 -4.33 -8.54
N ARG A 23 -7.33 -5.24 -7.97
CA ARG A 23 -7.68 -6.65 -7.79
C ARG A 23 -8.62 -6.91 -6.61
N GLY A 24 -8.97 -5.87 -5.85
CA GLY A 24 -9.90 -5.93 -4.73
C GLY A 24 -9.26 -5.84 -3.35
N ALA A 25 -7.92 -5.69 -3.25
CA ALA A 25 -7.26 -5.54 -1.96
C ALA A 25 -7.66 -4.22 -1.28
N ARG A 26 -8.12 -4.28 -0.03
CA ARG A 26 -8.50 -3.07 0.74
C ARG A 26 -7.64 -2.84 1.97
N THR A 27 -6.76 -3.79 2.28
CA THR A 27 -5.92 -3.78 3.48
C THR A 27 -4.46 -4.05 3.14
N GLU A 28 -3.54 -3.60 4.01
CA GLU A 28 -2.11 -3.91 3.85
C GLU A 28 -1.86 -5.42 3.72
N LYS A 29 -2.62 -6.23 4.46
CA LYS A 29 -2.51 -7.69 4.42
C LYS A 29 -2.87 -8.21 3.03
N GLU A 30 -4.03 -7.84 2.50
CA GLU A 30 -4.48 -8.29 1.18
C GLU A 30 -3.55 -7.83 0.06
N VAL A 31 -3.01 -6.62 0.15
CA VAL A 31 -2.03 -6.13 -0.82
C VAL A 31 -0.77 -7.01 -0.77
N ARG A 32 -0.27 -7.34 0.42
CA ARG A 32 0.88 -8.22 0.58
C ARG A 32 0.62 -9.66 0.15
N ASP A 33 -0.57 -10.17 0.39
CA ASP A 33 -1.03 -11.48 -0.10
C ASP A 33 -1.03 -11.50 -1.64
N THR A 34 -1.62 -10.47 -2.25
CA THR A 34 -1.70 -10.31 -3.71
C THR A 34 -0.31 -10.23 -4.36
N LEU A 35 0.61 -9.52 -3.72
CA LEU A 35 1.98 -9.33 -4.19
C LEU A 35 2.94 -10.44 -3.72
N ASN A 36 2.49 -11.39 -2.89
CA ASN A 36 3.31 -12.39 -2.20
C ASN A 36 4.55 -11.80 -1.49
N LYS A 37 4.39 -10.60 -0.91
CA LYS A 37 5.49 -9.79 -0.35
C LYS A 37 5.29 -9.60 1.17
N TRP A 38 5.94 -10.45 1.96
CA TRP A 38 5.79 -10.48 3.42
C TRP A 38 6.98 -9.94 4.21
N GLU A 39 8.05 -9.51 3.52
CA GLU A 39 9.26 -9.03 4.20
C GLU A 39 8.95 -7.76 5.03
N ARG A 40 9.18 -7.86 6.34
CA ARG A 40 8.91 -6.82 7.35
C ARG A 40 10.02 -6.77 8.39
N GLY A 41 10.04 -5.70 9.19
CA GLY A 41 10.93 -5.58 10.36
C GLY A 41 12.34 -5.07 10.05
N LYS A 42 12.73 -4.99 8.77
CA LYS A 42 14.01 -4.41 8.32
C LYS A 42 13.94 -2.88 8.12
N CYS A 43 12.93 -2.21 8.68
CA CYS A 43 12.70 -0.78 8.47
C CYS A 43 13.88 0.08 8.93
N LYS A 44 14.53 -0.32 10.03
CA LYS A 44 15.68 0.41 10.60
C LYS A 44 16.92 0.36 9.69
N GLU A 45 17.03 -0.66 8.85
CA GLU A 45 18.18 -0.89 7.96
C GLU A 45 17.89 -0.49 6.51
N LYS A 46 16.67 -0.78 6.01
CA LYS A 46 16.28 -0.58 4.62
C LYS A 46 15.52 0.73 4.35
N ASN A 47 14.80 1.29 5.33
CA ASN A 47 14.08 2.54 5.12
C ASN A 47 15.03 3.72 5.39
N PRO A 48 15.26 4.66 4.43
CA PRO A 48 16.07 5.85 4.68
C PRO A 48 15.55 6.73 5.83
N LYS A 49 14.25 6.63 6.16
CA LYS A 49 13.65 7.30 7.32
C LYS A 49 13.83 6.52 8.64
N GLY A 50 14.25 5.26 8.58
CA GLY A 50 14.40 4.36 9.75
C GLY A 50 13.10 3.96 10.45
N VAL A 51 11.93 4.36 9.94
CA VAL A 51 10.60 4.13 10.53
C VAL A 51 9.79 3.10 9.75
N CYS A 52 8.75 2.54 10.37
CA CYS A 52 7.87 1.59 9.69
C CYS A 52 7.05 2.26 8.60
N CYS A 53 6.97 1.64 7.43
CA CYS A 53 6.17 2.11 6.29
C CYS A 53 4.65 1.92 6.48
N SER A 54 4.18 1.31 7.58
CA SER A 54 2.75 1.04 7.80
C SER A 54 1.87 2.28 7.66
N THR A 55 2.32 3.44 8.15
CA THR A 55 1.56 4.70 8.04
C THR A 55 1.44 5.16 6.59
N ASP A 56 2.56 5.21 5.86
CA ASP A 56 2.59 5.60 4.44
C ASP A 56 1.81 4.59 3.56
N PHE A 57 1.89 3.30 3.89
CA PHE A 57 1.19 2.23 3.19
C PHE A 57 -0.32 2.32 3.35
N ALA A 58 -0.80 2.45 4.60
CA ALA A 58 -2.21 2.61 4.89
C ALA A 58 -2.77 3.88 4.23
N LYS A 59 -1.99 4.97 4.26
CA LYS A 59 -2.36 6.21 3.57
C LYS A 59 -2.45 6.01 2.05
N ALA A 60 -1.48 5.35 1.44
CA ALA A 60 -1.50 5.09 -0.01
C ALA A 60 -2.73 4.25 -0.41
N ILE A 61 -3.05 3.18 0.32
CA ILE A 61 -4.28 2.40 0.09
C ILE A 61 -5.50 3.31 0.19
N ASN A 62 -5.58 4.10 1.26
CA ASN A 62 -6.74 4.95 1.52
C ASN A 62 -6.92 6.03 0.43
N GLU A 63 -5.84 6.65 -0.03
CA GLU A 63 -5.85 7.61 -1.15
C GLU A 63 -6.38 6.95 -2.44
N ILE A 64 -5.92 5.74 -2.74
CA ILE A 64 -6.36 4.99 -3.94
C ILE A 64 -7.83 4.59 -3.82
N LEU A 65 -8.26 4.13 -2.64
CA LEU A 65 -9.65 3.75 -2.39
C LEU A 65 -10.58 4.97 -2.45
N GLN A 66 -10.24 6.08 -1.80
CA GLN A 66 -11.03 7.31 -1.82
C GLN A 66 -11.16 7.89 -3.24
N GLY A 67 -10.12 7.79 -4.07
CA GLY A 67 -10.19 8.16 -5.49
C GLY A 67 -11.17 7.33 -6.32
N ASN A 68 -11.56 6.15 -5.83
CA ASN A 68 -12.56 5.27 -6.44
C ASN A 68 -13.97 5.42 -5.82
N ILE A 69 -14.16 6.27 -4.81
CA ILE A 69 -15.47 6.50 -4.18
C ILE A 69 -16.11 7.76 -4.77
N THR A 70 -16.61 7.65 -6.00
CA THR A 70 -17.66 8.55 -6.51
C THR A 70 -19.00 7.86 -6.76
N GLU A 71 -19.17 6.58 -6.40
CA GLU A 71 -20.48 5.92 -6.43
C GLU A 71 -20.66 5.01 -5.21
N GLY A 72 -21.72 5.29 -4.42
CA GLY A 72 -22.22 4.36 -3.41
C GLY A 72 -22.26 4.87 -1.97
N PHE A 73 -22.70 6.11 -1.74
CA PHE A 73 -23.28 6.49 -0.44
C PHE A 73 -24.80 6.66 -0.62
N GLU A 74 -25.52 5.55 -0.73
CA GLU A 74 -26.94 5.51 -0.33
C GLU A 74 -26.95 5.30 1.19
N CYS A 75 -27.09 6.39 1.93
CA CYS A 75 -27.53 6.32 3.32
C CYS A 75 -29.05 6.40 3.30
N GLY A 76 -29.69 5.26 3.58
CA GLY A 76 -31.10 5.19 3.96
C GLY A 76 -31.35 5.75 5.36
#